data_AF-A0A1V4Q7M2-F1
#
_entry.id   AF-A0A1V4Q7M2-F1
#
_cell.length_a   1.000
_cell.length_b   1.000
_cell.length_c   1.000
_cell.angle_alpha   90.00
_cell.angle_beta   90.00
_cell.angle_gamma   90.00
#
_symmetry.space_group_name_H-M   'P 1'
#
loop_
_entity.id
_entity.type
_entity.pdbx_description
1 polymer ?
#
loop_
_entity_poly.entity_id
_entity_poly.type
_entity_poly.pdbx_seq_one_letter_code
_entity_poly.pdbx_strand_id
1 'polypeptide(L)'
;MSRAIHVFRSPDRFVAGTVGQPGDRTFYLQAVHEARIISVVLEKQQVQILAERIGALLEEIHRRFGTPIPPEAEQVNDLSPLVMPVDAEFRVGTMGLGWDAESEAVVVELLAITEGEFDESVVLDATDEGPDAVRVFLTTRAAREFAARSTRVISAGRPPCPLCGEPLDDQGHLCVRTNGYKRDAELSKSLDFIDPEVFNGLTDGPPLLGDDENPPSDDPGGDSSDDPDAGPEGGSR
;
A
#
# COMPACT_ATOMS: atom_id res chain seq x y z
N MET A 1 23.86 26.36 -9.40
CA MET A 1 22.88 25.79 -10.36
C MET A 1 21.52 26.34 -9.97
N SER A 2 20.67 26.70 -10.92
CA SER A 2 19.29 27.14 -10.64
C SER A 2 18.50 25.96 -10.04
N ARG A 3 17.75 26.19 -8.97
CA ARG A 3 16.96 25.14 -8.32
C ARG A 3 15.79 24.66 -9.17
N ALA A 4 15.40 23.40 -9.03
CA ALA A 4 14.19 22.84 -9.64
C ALA A 4 13.01 22.89 -8.66
N ILE A 5 11.92 23.56 -9.04
CA ILE A 5 10.67 23.60 -8.25
C ILE A 5 9.55 22.89 -9.02
N HIS A 6 9.06 21.79 -8.46
CA HIS A 6 7.97 21.00 -9.02
C HIS A 6 6.66 21.34 -8.32
N VAL A 7 5.80 22.11 -8.98
CA VAL A 7 4.48 22.49 -8.44
C VAL A 7 3.38 21.61 -9.02
N PHE A 8 2.52 21.06 -8.15
CA PHE A 8 1.33 20.28 -8.47
C PHE A 8 0.10 20.92 -7.80
N ARG A 9 -0.71 21.64 -8.56
CA ARG A 9 -1.91 22.32 -8.03
C ARG A 9 -3.13 21.41 -7.90
N SER A 10 -3.21 20.40 -8.76
CA SER A 10 -4.32 19.45 -8.82
C SER A 10 -3.78 18.07 -9.19
N PRO A 11 -2.95 17.45 -8.33
CA PRO A 11 -2.43 16.11 -8.60
C PRO A 11 -3.59 15.11 -8.69
N ASP A 12 -3.51 14.20 -9.65
CA ASP A 12 -4.44 13.07 -9.75
C ASP A 12 -4.18 12.07 -8.62
N ARG A 13 -2.93 12.00 -8.16
CA ARG A 13 -2.51 11.09 -7.11
C ARG A 13 -1.34 11.64 -6.32
N PHE A 14 -1.44 11.60 -5.00
CA PHE A 14 -0.35 11.91 -4.09
C PHE A 14 -0.30 10.85 -2.99
N VAL A 15 0.75 10.03 -2.99
CA VAL A 15 0.80 8.82 -2.17
C VAL A 15 2.19 8.56 -1.59
N ALA A 16 2.22 8.00 -0.39
CA ALA A 16 3.39 7.33 0.16
C ALA A 16 3.41 5.86 -0.26
N GLY A 17 4.61 5.34 -0.50
CA GLY A 17 4.88 3.94 -0.79
C GLY A 17 6.28 3.53 -0.36
N THR A 18 6.55 2.23 -0.40
CA THR A 18 7.88 1.69 -0.08
C THR A 18 8.32 0.69 -1.13
N VAL A 19 9.62 0.65 -1.40
CA VAL A 19 10.27 -0.37 -2.22
C VAL A 19 11.36 -1.04 -1.38
N GLY A 20 11.48 -2.36 -1.46
CA GLY A 20 12.46 -3.15 -0.70
C GLY A 20 11.83 -4.20 0.22
N GLN A 21 12.68 -4.93 0.93
CA GLN A 21 12.26 -6.01 1.85
C GLN A 21 11.89 -5.44 3.22
N PRO A 22 11.01 -6.10 4.01
CA PRO A 22 10.80 -5.74 5.42
C PRO A 22 12.14 -5.61 6.16
N GLY A 23 12.38 -4.48 6.84
CA GLY A 23 13.64 -4.17 7.52
C GLY A 23 14.62 -3.31 6.70
N ASP A 24 14.55 -3.34 5.37
CA ASP A 24 15.38 -2.54 4.46
C ASP A 24 14.52 -1.90 3.35
N ARG A 25 13.52 -1.13 3.80
CA ARG A 25 12.58 -0.43 2.90
C ARG A 25 13.00 1.02 2.72
N THR A 26 13.05 1.46 1.48
CA THR A 26 13.12 2.89 1.16
C THR A 26 11.71 3.43 0.97
N PHE A 27 11.40 4.54 1.63
CA PHE A 27 10.11 5.22 1.51
C PHE A 27 10.18 6.29 0.43
N TYR A 28 9.12 6.37 -0.36
CA TYR A 28 8.95 7.35 -1.43
C TYR A 28 7.61 8.08 -1.27
N LEU A 29 7.61 9.37 -1.58
CA LEU A 29 6.40 10.11 -1.91
C LEU A 29 6.33 10.29 -3.42
N GLN A 30 5.18 10.02 -3.99
CA GLN A 30 4.93 10.16 -5.42
C GLN A 30 3.75 11.11 -5.65
N ALA A 31 3.99 12.15 -6.45
CA ALA A 31 2.98 13.04 -6.99
C ALA A 31 2.81 12.74 -8.48
N VAL A 32 1.57 12.47 -8.90
CA VAL A 32 1.22 12.19 -10.29
C VAL A 32 0.19 13.21 -10.75
N HIS A 33 0.42 13.78 -11.93
CA HIS A 33 -0.57 14.54 -12.66
C HIS A 33 -0.41 14.27 -14.16
N GLU A 34 -1.43 13.66 -14.75
CA GLU A 34 -1.43 13.17 -16.13
C GLU A 34 -0.20 12.27 -16.41
N ALA A 35 0.70 12.72 -17.29
CA ALA A 35 1.94 12.03 -17.63
C ALA A 35 3.13 12.43 -16.73
N ARG A 36 2.97 13.45 -15.86
CA ARG A 36 4.04 13.93 -14.98
C ARG A 36 4.03 13.18 -13.67
N ILE A 37 5.12 12.48 -13.40
CA ILE A 37 5.34 11.74 -12.16
C ILE A 37 6.61 12.27 -11.52
N ILE A 38 6.52 12.69 -10.26
CA ILE A 38 7.68 13.06 -9.46
C ILE A 38 7.71 12.18 -8.21
N SER A 39 8.85 11.56 -7.97
CA SER A 39 9.08 10.72 -6.80
C SER A 39 10.25 11.30 -5.99
N VAL A 40 10.11 11.35 -4.67
CA VAL A 40 11.16 11.81 -3.75
C VAL A 40 11.35 10.79 -2.63
N VAL A 41 12.58 10.68 -2.11
CA VAL A 41 12.92 9.76 -1.02
C VAL A 41 12.73 10.44 0.33
N LEU A 42 12.10 9.72 1.26
CA LEU A 42 11.91 10.16 2.64
C LEU A 42 12.35 9.10 3.63
N GLU A 43 12.59 9.52 4.86
CA GLU A 43 12.70 8.62 5.99
C GLU A 43 11.32 8.19 6.50
N LYS A 44 11.26 7.01 7.13
CA LYS A 44 10.02 6.50 7.74
C LYS A 44 9.40 7.50 8.72
N GLN A 45 10.23 8.13 9.56
CA GLN A 45 9.78 9.12 10.54
C GLN A 45 9.21 10.37 9.88
N GLN A 46 9.79 10.83 8.77
CA GLN A 46 9.27 11.96 8.01
C GLN A 46 7.87 11.67 7.45
N VAL A 47 7.66 10.49 6.83
CA VAL A 47 6.33 10.10 6.33
C VAL A 47 5.31 10.03 7.46
N GLN A 48 5.71 9.50 8.62
CA GLN A 48 4.84 9.42 9.81
C GLN A 48 4.42 10.82 10.30
N ILE A 49 5.39 11.71 10.50
CA ILE A 49 5.14 13.08 10.96
C ILE A 49 4.25 13.83 9.96
N LEU A 50 4.48 13.66 8.66
CA LEU A 50 3.68 14.31 7.64
C LEU A 50 2.21 13.84 7.68
N ALA A 51 1.98 12.53 7.80
CA ALA A 51 0.62 11.97 7.89
C ALA A 51 -0.12 12.47 9.14
N GLU A 52 0.53 12.44 10.31
CA GLU A 52 -0.03 12.92 11.57
C GLU A 52 -0.33 14.42 11.53
N ARG A 53 0.61 15.23 11.03
CA ARG A 53 0.44 16.69 10.93
C ARG A 53 -0.66 17.09 9.95
N ILE A 54 -0.83 16.36 8.83
CA ILE A 54 -1.95 16.58 7.92
C ILE A 54 -3.29 16.33 8.63
N GLY A 55 -3.41 15.24 9.39
CA GLY A 55 -4.61 14.96 10.18
C GLY A 55 -4.93 16.08 11.17
N ALA A 56 -3.95 16.51 11.96
CA ALA A 56 -4.10 17.59 12.92
C ALA A 56 -4.46 18.94 12.28
N LEU A 57 -3.82 19.27 11.14
CA LEU A 57 -4.12 20.49 10.39
C LEU A 57 -5.57 20.50 9.90
N LEU A 58 -6.04 19.38 9.34
CA LEU A 58 -7.44 19.25 8.91
C LEU A 58 -8.38 19.52 10.09
N GLU A 59 -8.22 18.86 11.23
CA GLU A 59 -9.06 19.11 12.41
C GLU A 59 -9.04 20.57 12.89
N GLU A 60 -7.87 21.22 12.83
CA GLU A 60 -7.74 22.63 13.16
C GLU A 60 -8.50 23.54 12.18
N ILE A 61 -8.39 23.29 10.87
CA ILE A 61 -9.12 24.05 9.84
C ILE A 61 -10.62 23.88 10.02
N HIS A 62 -11.11 22.66 10.27
CA HIS A 62 -12.53 22.41 10.52
C HIS A 62 -13.03 23.22 11.72
N ARG A 63 -12.27 23.21 12.83
CA ARG A 63 -12.62 23.94 14.05
C ARG A 63 -12.62 25.46 13.85
N ARG A 64 -11.66 26.00 13.09
CA ARG A 64 -11.48 27.45 12.90
C ARG A 64 -12.38 28.05 11.83
N PHE A 65 -12.55 27.35 10.72
CA PHE A 65 -13.20 27.88 9.51
C PHE A 65 -14.48 27.15 9.13
N GLY A 66 -14.81 26.03 9.79
CA GLY A 66 -15.99 25.23 9.46
C GLY A 66 -15.87 24.48 8.12
N THR A 67 -14.66 24.41 7.55
CA THR A 67 -14.40 23.74 6.27
C THR A 67 -14.89 22.28 6.35
N PRO A 68 -15.63 21.79 5.35
CA PRO A 68 -16.07 20.40 5.33
C PRO A 68 -14.87 19.49 5.17
N ILE A 69 -14.71 18.57 6.13
CA ILE A 69 -13.65 17.56 6.09
C ILE A 69 -14.32 16.20 6.02
N PRO A 70 -13.93 15.34 5.08
CA PRO A 70 -14.42 13.97 5.06
C PRO A 70 -14.19 13.28 6.40
N PRO A 71 -15.07 12.36 6.82
CA PRO A 71 -14.84 11.56 8.01
C PRO A 71 -13.50 10.83 7.89
N GLU A 72 -12.94 10.46 9.03
CA GLU A 72 -11.75 9.61 9.03
C GLU A 72 -12.10 8.29 8.34
N ALA A 73 -11.30 7.92 7.34
CA ALA A 73 -11.60 6.77 6.51
C ALA A 73 -11.21 5.48 7.23
N GLU A 74 -12.19 4.67 7.64
CA GLU A 74 -11.96 3.34 8.22
C GLU A 74 -11.24 2.40 7.23
N GLN A 75 -11.37 2.64 5.93
CA GLN A 75 -10.71 1.88 4.87
C GLN A 75 -10.00 2.80 3.87
N VAL A 76 -8.78 2.42 3.50
CA VAL A 76 -7.97 3.10 2.49
C VAL A 76 -8.46 2.71 1.10
N ASN A 77 -8.95 3.70 0.34
CA ASN A 77 -9.53 3.50 -1.00
C ASN A 77 -8.48 3.09 -2.05
N ASP A 78 -7.32 3.76 -2.06
CA ASP A 78 -6.25 3.48 -3.01
C ASP A 78 -5.18 2.57 -2.38
N LEU A 79 -5.14 1.32 -2.83
CA LEU A 79 -4.13 0.32 -2.49
C LEU A 79 -3.16 0.03 -3.65
N SER A 80 -3.29 0.76 -4.75
CA SER A 80 -2.45 0.55 -5.93
C SER A 80 -0.99 0.83 -5.59
N PRO A 81 -0.03 0.09 -6.18
CA PRO A 81 1.40 0.32 -5.92
C PRO A 81 1.86 1.70 -6.41
N LEU A 82 3.12 2.05 -6.10
CA LEU A 82 3.78 3.18 -6.76
C LEU A 82 3.83 2.93 -8.27
N VAL A 83 3.74 4.00 -9.06
CA VAL A 83 3.95 3.89 -10.51
C VAL A 83 5.43 3.60 -10.75
N MET A 84 5.71 2.58 -11.56
CA MET A 84 7.05 2.12 -11.91
C MET A 84 7.48 2.68 -13.28
N PRO A 85 8.77 3.01 -13.48
CA PRO A 85 9.86 2.95 -12.50
C PRO A 85 9.79 4.07 -11.44
N VAL A 86 10.29 3.80 -10.24
CA VAL A 86 10.40 4.81 -9.17
C VAL A 86 11.80 5.39 -9.20
N ASP A 87 11.98 6.44 -10.01
CA ASP A 87 13.20 7.22 -10.07
C ASP A 87 13.06 8.44 -9.16
N ALA A 88 13.91 8.52 -8.15
CA ALA A 88 13.86 9.63 -7.19
C ALA A 88 14.62 10.84 -7.69
N GLU A 89 13.95 12.00 -7.65
CA GLU A 89 14.58 13.29 -7.95
C GLU A 89 15.60 13.68 -6.89
N PHE A 90 15.20 13.58 -5.62
CA PHE A 90 16.06 13.92 -4.47
C PHE A 90 15.57 13.26 -3.17
N ARG A 91 16.40 13.37 -2.12
CA ARG A 91 16.05 13.01 -0.75
C ARG A 91 15.56 14.24 0.01
N VAL A 92 14.41 14.14 0.66
CA VAL A 92 13.79 15.24 1.41
C VAL A 92 14.55 15.48 2.71
N GLY A 93 14.94 16.74 2.95
CA GLY A 93 15.47 17.20 4.24
C GLY A 93 14.39 17.87 5.08
N THR A 94 13.77 18.92 4.52
CA THR A 94 12.79 19.76 5.22
C THR A 94 11.40 19.58 4.62
N MET A 95 10.37 19.56 5.48
CA MET A 95 8.97 19.47 5.08
C MET A 95 8.17 20.65 5.65
N GLY A 96 7.49 21.37 4.78
CA GLY A 96 6.50 22.40 5.11
C GLY A 96 5.08 21.85 4.96
N LEU A 97 4.18 22.32 5.83
CA LEU A 97 2.76 22.03 5.74
C LEU A 97 1.97 23.31 6.06
N GLY A 98 1.02 23.65 5.21
CA GLY A 98 0.19 24.84 5.37
C GLY A 98 -1.23 24.66 4.83
N TRP A 99 -2.07 25.65 5.12
CA TRP A 99 -3.42 25.79 4.57
C TRP A 99 -3.50 27.05 3.74
N ASP A 100 -3.93 26.91 2.49
CA ASP A 100 -4.28 28.03 1.64
C ASP A 100 -5.80 28.25 1.71
N ALA A 101 -6.20 29.36 2.31
CA ALA A 101 -7.61 29.72 2.48
C ALA A 101 -8.26 30.23 1.18
N GLU A 102 -7.48 30.71 0.21
CA GLU A 102 -8.01 31.20 -1.06
C GLU A 102 -8.41 30.03 -1.97
N SER A 103 -7.57 28.99 -2.02
CA SER A 103 -7.82 27.79 -2.82
C SER A 103 -8.45 26.63 -2.05
N GLU A 104 -8.72 26.80 -0.76
CA GLU A 104 -9.21 25.76 0.16
C GLU A 104 -8.40 24.45 0.07
N ALA A 105 -7.08 24.59 0.04
CA ALA A 105 -6.16 23.47 -0.18
C ALA A 105 -5.11 23.35 0.92
N VAL A 106 -4.78 22.10 1.26
CA VAL A 106 -3.62 21.76 2.07
C VAL A 106 -2.39 21.84 1.18
N VAL A 107 -1.41 22.65 1.57
CA VAL A 107 -0.15 22.83 0.84
C VAL A 107 0.93 22.01 1.54
N VAL A 108 1.47 21.03 0.83
CA VAL A 108 2.62 20.22 1.27
C VAL A 108 3.84 20.68 0.48
N GLU A 109 4.92 20.99 1.19
CA GLU A 109 6.18 21.40 0.59
C GLU A 109 7.31 20.49 1.07
N LEU A 110 8.10 19.98 0.13
CA LEU A 110 9.19 19.05 0.38
C LEU A 110 10.45 19.64 -0.23
N LEU A 111 11.45 19.94 0.58
CA LEU A 111 12.72 20.51 0.15
C LEU A 111 13.82 19.44 0.21
N ALA A 112 14.69 19.43 -0.79
CA ALA A 112 15.84 18.55 -0.83
C ALA A 112 16.77 18.79 0.36
N ILE A 113 17.39 17.71 0.84
CA ILE A 113 18.43 17.80 1.85
C ILE A 113 19.65 18.54 1.27
N THR A 114 20.20 19.45 2.06
CA THR A 114 21.39 20.24 1.74
C THR A 114 22.37 20.18 2.90
N GLU A 115 23.66 20.24 2.60
CA GLU A 115 24.73 20.13 3.62
C GLU A 115 24.95 21.43 4.44
N GLY A 116 24.17 22.49 4.21
CA GLY A 116 24.21 23.76 4.94
C GLY A 116 22.98 24.01 5.82
N GLU A 117 23.16 24.71 6.94
CA GLU A 117 22.06 25.23 7.76
C GLU A 117 21.25 26.26 6.96
N PHE A 118 19.97 26.00 6.74
CA PHE A 118 19.04 26.99 6.19
C PHE A 118 18.16 27.52 7.32
N ASP A 119 18.06 28.85 7.36
CA ASP A 119 17.10 29.56 8.19
C ASP A 119 15.68 29.24 7.71
N GLU A 120 14.74 29.00 8.65
CA GLU A 120 13.33 28.65 8.35
C GLU A 120 12.62 29.70 7.47
N SER A 121 13.20 30.90 7.38
CA SER A 121 12.74 32.01 6.54
C SER A 121 12.84 31.74 5.02
N VAL A 122 13.74 30.85 4.57
CA VAL A 122 13.94 30.54 3.13
C VAL A 122 12.83 29.64 2.56
N VAL A 123 12.02 29.03 3.44
CA VAL A 123 10.85 28.21 3.05
C VAL A 123 9.79 29.06 2.33
N LEU A 124 9.80 30.38 2.49
CA LEU A 124 8.78 31.29 1.97
C LEU A 124 9.21 32.09 0.73
N ASP A 125 10.50 32.12 0.40
CA ASP A 125 11.01 32.94 -0.69
C ASP A 125 11.18 32.16 -2.00
N ALA A 126 10.44 32.62 -3.02
CA ALA A 126 10.54 32.15 -4.40
C ALA A 126 11.78 32.72 -5.13
N THR A 127 12.91 32.86 -4.43
CA THR A 127 14.19 33.26 -5.03
C THR A 127 14.78 32.08 -5.83
N ASP A 128 15.58 32.34 -6.87
CA ASP A 128 16.24 31.28 -7.66
C ASP A 128 17.36 30.54 -6.90
N GLU A 129 17.63 30.95 -5.66
CA GLU A 129 18.61 30.35 -4.75
C GLU A 129 17.89 29.53 -3.67
N GLY A 130 18.10 28.21 -3.67
CA GLY A 130 17.54 27.31 -2.66
C GLY A 130 17.67 25.84 -3.07
N PRO A 131 17.29 24.88 -2.21
CA PRO A 131 17.23 23.48 -2.58
C PRO A 131 16.11 23.20 -3.59
N ASP A 132 16.23 22.08 -4.29
CA ASP A 132 15.14 21.55 -5.12
C ASP A 132 13.91 21.27 -4.25
N ALA A 133 12.72 21.53 -4.79
CA ALA A 133 11.49 21.48 -4.02
C ALA A 133 10.33 20.86 -4.81
N VAL A 134 9.45 20.16 -4.08
CA VAL A 134 8.16 19.71 -4.58
C VAL A 134 7.07 20.37 -3.74
N ARG A 135 6.15 21.09 -4.38
CA ARG A 135 5.00 21.74 -3.73
C ARG A 135 3.70 21.16 -4.28
N VAL A 136 2.89 20.59 -3.41
CA VAL A 136 1.66 19.87 -3.77
C VAL A 136 0.48 20.50 -3.04
N PHE A 137 -0.57 20.83 -3.79
CA PHE A 137 -1.83 21.31 -3.25
C PHE A 137 -2.83 20.15 -3.24
N LEU A 138 -3.40 19.87 -2.08
CA LEU A 138 -4.30 18.76 -1.86
C LEU A 138 -5.66 19.28 -1.39
N THR A 139 -6.72 18.72 -1.96
CA THR A 139 -8.06 18.87 -1.37
C THR A 139 -8.09 18.25 0.02
N THR A 140 -9.02 18.67 0.88
CA THR A 140 -9.20 18.08 2.23
C THR A 140 -9.40 16.57 2.16
N ARG A 141 -10.09 16.08 1.12
CA ARG A 141 -10.27 14.65 0.85
C ARG A 141 -8.97 13.94 0.48
N ALA A 142 -8.23 14.47 -0.49
CA ALA A 142 -6.95 13.88 -0.90
C ALA A 142 -5.94 13.86 0.26
N ALA A 143 -5.90 14.92 1.07
CA ALA A 143 -5.06 15.01 2.25
C ALA A 143 -5.44 13.95 3.31
N ARG A 144 -6.74 13.74 3.57
CA ARG A 144 -7.24 12.69 4.46
C ARG A 144 -6.87 11.29 3.96
N GLU A 145 -7.09 11.03 2.68
CA GLU A 145 -6.77 9.74 2.05
C GLU A 145 -5.26 9.47 2.09
N PHE A 146 -4.44 10.49 1.83
CA PHE A 146 -2.99 10.42 1.95
C PHE A 146 -2.54 10.04 3.37
N ALA A 147 -3.08 10.70 4.40
CA ALA A 147 -2.73 10.42 5.79
C ALA A 147 -3.09 8.97 6.17
N ALA A 148 -4.32 8.52 5.87
CA ALA A 148 -4.77 7.17 6.15
C ALA A 148 -3.91 6.11 5.44
N ARG A 149 -3.61 6.33 4.15
CA ARG A 149 -2.75 5.43 3.37
C ARG A 149 -1.33 5.38 3.94
N SER A 150 -0.75 6.54 4.27
CA SER A 150 0.62 6.63 4.77
C SER A 150 0.78 5.85 6.08
N THR A 151 -0.15 6.00 7.03
CA THR A 151 -0.19 5.22 8.27
C THR A 151 -0.22 3.71 7.98
N ARG A 152 -1.02 3.27 7.00
CA ARG A 152 -1.07 1.87 6.60
C ARG A 152 0.24 1.38 5.99
N VAL A 153 0.88 2.16 5.13
CA VAL A 153 2.17 1.81 4.49
C VAL A 153 3.29 1.68 5.53
N ILE A 154 3.34 2.61 6.49
CA ILE A 154 4.31 2.58 7.60
C ILE A 154 4.12 1.31 8.45
N SER A 155 2.87 0.92 8.69
CA SER A 155 2.48 -0.25 9.48
C SER A 155 2.62 -1.58 8.73
N ALA A 156 2.50 -1.59 7.40
CA ALA A 156 2.61 -2.79 6.55
C ALA A 156 4.02 -3.40 6.47
N GLY A 157 4.96 -2.89 7.26
CA GLY A 157 6.28 -3.49 7.52
C GLY A 157 6.23 -4.73 8.39
N ARG A 158 5.18 -4.86 9.18
CA ARG A 158 5.10 -5.81 10.27
C ARG A 158 4.12 -6.93 9.90
N PRO A 159 4.43 -8.20 10.22
CA PRO A 159 3.43 -9.25 10.07
C PRO A 159 2.18 -8.86 10.88
N PRO A 160 0.97 -8.97 10.33
CA PRO A 160 -0.24 -8.71 11.10
C PRO A 160 -0.35 -9.74 12.21
N CYS A 161 -0.76 -9.32 13.41
CA CYS A 161 -1.03 -10.23 14.50
C CYS A 161 -2.14 -11.21 14.07
N PRO A 162 -1.91 -12.54 14.15
CA PRO A 162 -2.91 -13.53 13.73
C PRO A 162 -4.18 -13.51 14.60
N LEU A 163 -4.14 -12.80 15.72
CA LEU A 163 -5.26 -12.66 16.63
C LEU A 163 -6.04 -11.38 16.39
N CYS A 164 -5.43 -10.19 16.44
CA CYS A 164 -6.15 -8.92 16.35
C CYS A 164 -6.04 -8.21 14.99
N GLY A 165 -5.14 -8.62 14.09
CA GLY A 165 -4.90 -7.95 12.81
C GLY A 165 -3.99 -6.71 12.90
N GLU A 166 -3.61 -6.29 14.10
CA GLU A 166 -2.69 -5.17 14.33
C GLU A 166 -1.23 -5.51 13.97
N PRO A 167 -0.41 -4.54 13.56
CA PRO A 167 1.00 -4.77 13.19
C PRO A 167 1.85 -5.32 14.35
N LEU A 168 2.54 -6.45 14.18
CA LEU A 168 3.46 -7.03 15.18
C LEU A 168 4.78 -6.25 15.27
N ASP A 169 5.10 -5.71 16.43
CA ASP A 169 6.45 -5.22 16.74
C ASP A 169 7.45 -6.37 16.94
N ASP A 170 8.72 -6.14 16.59
CA ASP A 170 9.82 -7.10 16.81
C ASP A 170 10.04 -7.43 18.29
N GLN A 171 9.65 -6.51 19.19
CA GLN A 171 9.69 -6.68 20.65
C GLN A 171 8.40 -7.32 21.22
N GLY A 172 7.43 -7.62 20.35
CA GLY A 172 6.09 -8.12 20.67
C GLY A 172 5.03 -7.01 20.71
N HIS A 173 3.84 -7.30 20.18
CA HIS A 173 2.68 -6.42 20.21
C HIS A 173 1.78 -6.72 21.42
N LEU A 174 1.23 -5.69 22.05
CA LEU A 174 0.21 -5.81 23.09
C LEU A 174 -1.15 -6.15 22.46
N CYS A 175 -1.41 -7.43 22.24
CA CYS A 175 -2.67 -7.86 21.65
C CYS A 175 -3.83 -7.68 22.63
N VAL A 176 -4.80 -6.81 22.27
CA VAL A 176 -6.02 -6.58 23.05
C VAL A 176 -6.87 -7.83 23.22
N ARG A 177 -6.82 -8.78 22.26
CA ARG A 177 -7.55 -10.06 22.36
C ARG A 177 -6.93 -11.02 23.37
N THR A 178 -5.66 -10.84 23.74
CA THR A 178 -4.98 -11.65 24.77
C THR A 178 -4.59 -10.85 26.01
N ASN A 179 -5.05 -9.59 26.14
CA ASN A 179 -4.62 -8.67 27.20
C ASN A 179 -3.08 -8.64 27.39
N GLY A 180 -2.34 -8.70 26.29
CA GLY A 180 -0.87 -8.67 26.34
C GLY A 180 -0.18 -9.95 26.82
N TYR A 181 -0.92 -11.05 27.05
CA TYR A 181 -0.30 -12.31 27.47
C TYR A 181 0.51 -12.93 26.31
N LYS A 182 1.84 -12.90 26.43
CA LYS A 182 2.76 -13.63 25.55
C LYS A 182 2.71 -15.11 25.90
N ARG A 183 2.14 -15.94 25.02
CA ARG A 183 2.61 -17.33 24.91
C ARG A 183 3.81 -17.24 23.98
N ASP A 184 5.01 -17.48 24.49
CA ASP A 184 6.18 -17.73 23.63
C ASP A 184 5.87 -18.97 22.80
N ALA A 185 5.24 -18.76 21.66
CA ALA A 185 4.86 -19.82 20.74
C ALA A 185 6.08 -20.13 19.88
N GLU A 186 7.08 -20.79 20.48
CA GLU A 186 7.80 -21.80 19.71
C GLU A 186 6.80 -22.91 19.42
N LEU A 187 6.05 -22.76 18.33
CA LEU A 187 5.37 -23.87 17.68
C LEU A 187 6.47 -24.76 17.09
N SER A 188 7.14 -25.52 17.96
CA SER A 188 7.83 -26.71 17.52
C SER A 188 6.79 -27.53 16.77
N LYS A 189 7.12 -27.96 15.54
CA LYS A 189 6.40 -29.07 14.91
C LYS A 189 6.72 -30.34 15.72
N SER A 190 6.27 -30.38 16.97
CA SER A 190 6.36 -31.56 17.81
C SER A 190 5.30 -32.52 17.27
N LEU A 191 5.77 -33.44 16.43
CA LEU A 191 5.06 -34.69 16.16
C LEU A 191 4.90 -35.53 17.45
N ASP A 192 5.51 -35.10 18.56
CA ASP A 192 5.46 -35.73 19.88
C ASP A 192 4.07 -35.71 20.53
N PHE A 193 3.10 -34.95 19.99
CA PHE A 193 1.71 -34.94 20.46
C PHE A 193 0.77 -35.83 19.65
N ILE A 194 1.25 -36.48 18.58
CA ILE A 194 0.46 -37.50 17.89
C ILE A 194 0.66 -38.81 18.64
N ASP A 195 -0.34 -39.21 19.42
CA ASP A 195 -0.39 -40.55 20.01
C ASP A 195 -0.37 -41.59 18.88
N PRO A 196 0.67 -42.45 18.79
CA PRO A 196 0.79 -43.45 17.74
C PRO A 196 -0.40 -44.41 17.67
N GLU A 197 -1.09 -44.64 18.79
CA GLU A 197 -2.26 -45.52 18.84
C GLU A 197 -3.48 -44.86 18.19
N VAL A 198 -3.62 -43.54 18.32
CA VAL A 198 -4.70 -42.78 17.66
C VAL A 198 -4.49 -42.73 16.14
N PHE A 199 -3.23 -42.59 15.69
CA PHE A 199 -2.92 -42.58 14.27
C PHE A 199 -3.14 -43.95 13.61
N ASN A 200 -2.71 -45.03 14.28
CA ASN A 200 -2.92 -46.40 13.77
C ASN A 200 -4.40 -46.82 13.80
N GLY A 201 -5.19 -46.31 14.76
CA GLY A 201 -6.63 -46.55 14.79
C GLY A 201 -7.41 -45.93 13.62
N LEU A 202 -6.85 -44.94 12.93
CA LEU A 202 -7.45 -44.32 11.74
C LEU A 202 -7.13 -45.10 10.45
N THR A 203 -6.05 -45.88 10.43
CA THR A 203 -5.69 -46.74 9.29
C THR A 203 -6.39 -48.10 9.30
N ASP A 204 -6.90 -48.54 10.45
CA ASP A 204 -7.64 -49.79 10.64
C ASP A 204 -9.17 -49.60 10.58
N GLY A 205 -9.64 -48.75 9.65
CA GLY A 205 -11.05 -48.77 9.24
C GLY A 205 -11.37 -50.08 8.50
N PRO A 206 -12.60 -50.62 8.59
CA PRO A 206 -12.96 -51.87 7.92
C PRO A 206 -12.72 -51.73 6.40
N PRO A 207 -12.32 -52.82 5.72
CA PRO A 207 -12.06 -52.74 4.29
C PRO A 207 -13.31 -52.25 3.57
N LEU A 208 -13.17 -51.17 2.82
CA LEU A 208 -14.17 -50.79 1.83
C LEU A 208 -14.35 -51.99 0.89
N LEU A 209 -15.61 -52.32 0.65
CA LEU A 209 -16.07 -53.40 -0.20
C LEU A 209 -15.31 -53.41 -1.54
N GLY A 210 -14.96 -54.63 -1.97
CA GLY A 210 -13.99 -54.95 -3.01
C GLY A 210 -14.09 -54.18 -4.32
N ASP A 211 -12.90 -53.85 -4.85
CA ASP A 211 -12.65 -53.67 -6.26
C ASP A 211 -12.71 -55.04 -6.96
N ASP A 212 -13.71 -55.27 -7.80
CA ASP A 212 -13.60 -56.28 -8.85
C ASP A 212 -14.38 -55.81 -10.08
N GLU A 213 -13.82 -56.15 -11.25
CA GLU A 213 -14.32 -55.92 -12.62
C GLU A 213 -13.91 -54.61 -13.33
N ASN A 214 -12.66 -54.61 -13.81
CA ASN A 214 -12.30 -53.99 -15.08
C ASN A 214 -12.99 -54.75 -16.23
N PRO A 215 -13.84 -54.14 -17.06
CA PRO A 215 -14.32 -54.79 -18.28
C PRO A 215 -13.23 -54.75 -19.37
N PRO A 216 -13.11 -55.81 -20.20
CA PRO A 216 -12.10 -55.88 -21.24
C PRO A 216 -12.43 -54.95 -22.42
N SER A 217 -11.37 -54.51 -23.08
CA SER A 217 -11.40 -53.77 -24.34
C SER A 217 -11.76 -54.71 -25.49
N ASP A 218 -12.96 -54.54 -26.04
CA ASP A 218 -13.32 -55.10 -27.35
C ASP A 218 -13.51 -53.95 -28.34
N ASP A 219 -12.49 -53.78 -29.17
CA ASP A 219 -12.50 -53.07 -30.45
C ASP A 219 -13.32 -53.90 -31.45
N PRO A 220 -14.23 -53.28 -32.21
CA PRO A 220 -14.21 -53.59 -33.63
C PRO A 220 -14.36 -52.33 -34.48
N GLY A 221 -13.43 -52.18 -35.42
CA GLY A 221 -13.46 -51.13 -36.42
C GLY A 221 -14.58 -51.24 -37.45
N GLY A 222 -14.76 -50.11 -38.15
CA GLY A 222 -15.24 -49.99 -39.52
C GLY A 222 -16.76 -49.96 -39.70
N ASP A 223 -17.31 -48.79 -40.03
CA ASP A 223 -17.65 -48.49 -41.42
C ASP A 223 -17.96 -46.99 -41.63
N SER A 224 -17.70 -46.60 -42.87
CA SER A 224 -17.78 -45.34 -43.59
C SER A 224 -19.16 -44.67 -43.69
N SER A 225 -19.14 -43.33 -43.84
CA SER A 225 -19.87 -42.48 -44.82
C SER A 225 -19.94 -41.05 -44.25
N ASP A 226 -19.14 -40.13 -44.77
CA ASP A 226 -19.47 -39.19 -45.86
C ASP A 226 -20.43 -38.06 -45.40
N ASP A 227 -19.86 -36.89 -45.11
CA ASP A 227 -20.59 -35.62 -45.25
C ASP A 227 -19.61 -34.55 -45.78
N PRO A 228 -19.85 -33.98 -46.98
CA PRO A 228 -18.96 -33.00 -47.58
C PRO A 228 -19.34 -31.56 -47.22
N ASP A 229 -18.28 -30.78 -47.02
CA ASP A 229 -18.09 -29.36 -47.32
C ASP A 229 -19.21 -28.61 -48.08
N ALA A 230 -19.64 -27.46 -47.55
CA ALA A 230 -19.71 -26.18 -48.30
C ALA A 230 -20.37 -25.04 -47.49
N GLY A 231 -19.57 -24.00 -47.20
CA GLY A 231 -19.80 -22.61 -47.64
C GLY A 231 -21.06 -21.81 -47.23
N PRO A 232 -20.89 -20.57 -46.71
CA PRO A 232 -21.99 -19.65 -46.41
C PRO A 232 -22.15 -18.55 -47.49
N GLU A 233 -23.33 -18.41 -48.08
CA GLU A 233 -23.84 -17.21 -48.79
C GLU A 233 -25.38 -17.34 -48.79
N GLY A 234 -26.27 -16.36 -48.63
CA GLY A 234 -26.29 -14.91 -48.59
C GLY A 234 -27.77 -14.49 -48.82
N GLY A 235 -28.13 -13.23 -48.53
CA GLY A 235 -29.22 -12.55 -49.26
C GLY A 235 -30.62 -12.42 -48.60
N SER A 236 -30.86 -11.21 -48.10
CA SER A 236 -32.03 -10.35 -48.37
C SER A 236 -33.47 -10.92 -48.33
N ARG A 237 -34.27 -10.40 -47.40
CA ARG A 237 -35.46 -9.56 -47.68
C ARG A 237 -35.95 -8.84 -46.44
#